data_AF-A0A1G6I9X6-F1
#
_entry.id   AF-A0A1G6I9X6-F1
#
_cell.length_a   1.000
_cell.length_b   1.000
_cell.length_c   1.000
_cell.angle_alpha   90.00
_cell.angle_beta   90.00
_cell.angle_gamma   90.00
#
_symmetry.space_group_name_H-M   'P 1'
#
loop_
_entity.id
_entity.type
_entity.pdbx_description
1 polymer ?
#
loop_
_entity_poly.entity_id
_entity_poly.type
_entity_poly.pdbx_seq_one_letter_code
_entity_poly.pdbx_strand_id
1 'polypeptide(L)'
;MKFLKKNWKYVLTAAVALIIGLLFGPTQGQLDEVNAESTNLEKKLTTETDTVASLKKENEDLQAKVDEAAPWFKLSDEEKKQKEAEAKEAEEKRKAEEKAKEEAEAKKKAEEEAKEKAEAEAKEKQGYDTGITYDQLARTPDDYVGEKVKFSGKVVQVMEGDGITQIRFAVGDDYDTILLGEFDASVVDSRVLEDDELTIYGTSGGVITYESTMGGNITIPSMAIDKIDQ
;
A
#
# COMPACT_ATOMS: atom_id res chain seq x y z
N MET A 1 27.95 41.20 112.88
CA MET A 1 26.57 41.21 113.45
C MET A 1 25.92 42.58 113.60
N LYS A 2 26.62 43.73 113.53
CA LYS A 2 25.98 45.07 113.68
C LYS A 2 25.08 45.48 112.49
N PHE A 3 25.36 45.03 111.27
CA PHE A 3 24.58 45.35 110.07
C PHE A 3 23.17 44.74 110.09
N LEU A 4 23.05 43.46 110.47
CA LEU A 4 21.75 42.78 110.61
C LEU A 4 20.86 43.44 111.67
N LYS A 5 21.42 43.94 112.77
CA LYS A 5 20.63 44.60 113.82
C LYS A 5 20.05 45.95 113.39
N LYS A 6 20.78 46.73 112.56
CA LYS A 6 20.35 48.07 112.12
C LYS A 6 19.33 48.01 110.99
N ASN A 7 19.47 47.05 110.09
CA ASN A 7 18.68 46.98 108.85
C ASN A 7 17.63 45.85 108.85
N TRP A 8 17.35 45.25 110.02
CA TRP A 8 16.46 44.09 110.19
C TRP A 8 15.09 44.26 109.52
N LYS A 9 14.50 45.46 109.58
CA LYS A 9 13.19 45.74 108.97
C LYS A 9 13.19 45.58 107.44
N TYR A 10 14.26 46.03 106.77
CA TYR A 10 14.41 45.88 105.31
C TYR A 10 14.69 44.44 104.91
N VAL A 11 15.48 43.74 105.73
CA VAL A 11 15.75 42.30 105.55
C VAL A 11 14.45 41.49 105.70
N LEU A 12 13.60 41.86 106.66
CA LEU A 12 12.31 41.21 106.88
C LEU A 12 11.33 41.48 105.72
N THR A 13 11.23 42.73 105.24
CA THR A 13 10.37 43.06 104.09
C THR A 13 10.85 42.39 102.81
N ALA A 14 12.17 42.31 102.59
CA ALA A 14 12.74 41.57 101.46
C ALA A 14 12.46 40.07 101.59
N ALA A 15 12.58 39.49 102.78
CA ALA A 15 12.24 38.09 103.02
C ALA A 15 10.76 37.80 102.79
N VAL A 16 9.85 38.67 103.24
CA VAL A 16 8.39 38.54 103.02
C VAL A 16 8.05 38.69 101.53
N ALA A 17 8.65 39.64 100.82
CA ALA A 17 8.46 39.79 99.37
C ALA A 17 8.97 38.56 98.59
N LEU A 18 10.10 37.98 99.01
CA LEU A 18 10.68 36.77 98.40
C LEU A 18 9.81 35.54 98.69
N ILE A 19 9.25 35.43 99.90
CA ILE A 19 8.31 34.35 100.28
C ILE A 19 6.98 34.49 99.52
N ILE A 20 6.44 35.70 99.37
CA ILE A 20 5.21 35.95 98.59
C ILE A 20 5.46 35.66 97.10
N GLY A 21 6.61 36.07 96.55
CA GLY A 21 6.99 35.75 95.18
C GLY A 21 7.19 34.25 94.92
N LEU A 22 7.63 33.49 95.93
CA LEU A 22 7.75 32.03 95.89
C LEU A 22 6.42 31.28 96.09
N LEU A 23 5.51 31.82 96.91
CA LEU A 23 4.23 31.16 97.25
C LEU A 23 3.08 31.51 96.28
N PHE A 24 3.10 32.71 95.68
CA PHE A 24 2.03 33.21 94.81
C PHE A 24 2.49 33.52 93.37
N GLY A 25 3.77 33.32 93.02
CA GLY A 25 4.25 33.39 91.65
C GLY A 25 3.98 32.08 90.88
N PRO A 26 3.82 32.12 89.55
CA PRO A 26 3.69 30.89 88.75
C PRO A 26 4.93 30.02 88.95
N THR A 27 4.72 28.71 89.10
CA THR A 27 5.82 27.77 89.26
C THR A 27 6.62 27.67 87.95
N GLN A 28 7.92 27.35 88.02
CA GLN A 28 8.76 27.20 86.82
C GLN A 28 8.16 26.21 85.81
N GLY A 29 7.56 25.11 86.27
CA GLY A 29 6.88 24.15 85.40
C GLY A 29 5.66 24.72 84.66
N GLN A 30 4.88 25.59 85.30
CA GLN A 30 3.76 26.29 84.63
C GLN A 30 4.25 27.32 83.61
N LEU A 31 5.39 27.97 83.89
CA LEU A 31 6.02 28.91 82.95
C LEU A 31 6.56 28.16 81.72
N ASP A 32 7.20 27.02 81.93
CA ASP A 32 7.76 26.17 80.88
C ASP A 32 6.66 25.56 79.99
N GLU A 33 5.53 25.15 80.58
CA GLU A 33 4.36 24.64 79.85
C GLU A 33 3.72 25.72 78.98
N VAL A 34 3.49 26.92 79.51
CA VAL A 34 2.93 28.05 78.75
C VAL A 34 3.88 28.50 77.64
N ASN A 35 5.20 28.52 77.88
CA ASN A 35 6.19 28.82 76.84
C ASN A 35 6.23 27.72 75.76
N ALA A 36 6.09 26.45 76.14
CA ALA A 36 5.98 25.34 75.20
C ALA A 36 4.69 25.41 74.36
N GLU A 37 3.57 25.80 74.96
CA GLU A 37 2.32 26.04 74.24
C GLU A 37 2.41 27.24 73.30
N SER A 38 2.97 28.37 73.76
CA SER A 38 3.16 29.57 72.94
C SER A 38 4.04 29.29 71.73
N THR A 39 5.14 28.56 71.91
CA THR A 39 6.02 28.18 70.79
C THR A 39 5.37 27.17 69.84
N ASN A 40 4.48 26.30 70.32
CA ASN A 40 3.70 25.41 69.47
C ASN A 40 2.61 26.16 68.68
N LEU A 41 1.91 27.10 69.33
CA LEU A 41 0.95 28.00 68.71
C LEU A 41 1.60 28.85 67.62
N GLU A 42 2.78 29.42 67.88
CA GLU A 42 3.55 30.15 66.88
C GLU A 42 3.92 29.27 65.70
N LYS A 43 4.41 28.04 65.93
CA LYS A 43 4.71 27.08 64.85
C LYS A 43 3.48 26.70 64.03
N LYS A 44 2.33 26.48 64.67
CA LYS A 44 1.07 26.21 63.96
C LYS A 44 0.62 27.41 63.14
N LEU A 45 0.72 28.62 63.70
CA LEU A 45 0.36 29.85 63.01
C LEU A 45 1.25 30.08 61.78
N THR A 46 2.55 29.80 61.88
CA THR A 46 3.45 29.87 60.71
C THR A 46 3.08 28.84 59.65
N THR A 47 2.83 27.58 60.04
CA THR A 47 2.44 26.51 59.10
C THR A 47 1.11 26.79 58.40
N GLU A 48 0.09 27.27 59.13
CA GLU A 48 -1.20 27.66 58.57
C GLU A 48 -1.06 28.86 57.63
N THR A 49 -0.24 29.84 57.99
CA THR A 49 0.04 31.00 57.13
C THR A 49 0.72 30.59 55.82
N ASP A 50 1.71 29.69 55.90
CA ASP A 50 2.39 29.14 54.73
C ASP A 50 1.45 28.32 53.86
N THR A 51 0.55 27.55 54.47
CA THR A 51 -0.47 26.75 53.77
C THR A 51 -1.49 27.63 53.06
N VAL A 52 -1.96 28.69 53.71
CA VAL A 52 -2.87 29.67 53.08
C VAL A 52 -2.17 30.37 51.92
N ALA A 53 -0.89 30.72 52.06
CA ALA A 53 -0.12 31.31 50.98
C ALA A 53 0.07 30.35 49.79
N SER A 54 0.33 29.05 50.06
CA SER A 54 0.45 28.04 49.00
C SER A 54 -0.88 27.79 48.30
N LEU A 55 -1.97 27.64 49.06
CA LEU A 55 -3.31 27.44 48.50
C LEU A 55 -3.79 28.63 47.69
N LYS A 56 -3.46 29.86 48.11
CA LYS A 56 -3.77 31.06 47.34
C LYS A 56 -3.06 31.05 45.99
N LYS A 57 -1.75 30.71 45.99
CA LYS A 57 -0.96 30.60 44.77
C LYS A 57 -1.48 29.48 43.85
N GLU A 58 -1.83 28.32 44.40
CA GLU A 58 -2.39 27.21 43.64
C GLU A 58 -3.75 27.57 43.03
N ASN A 59 -4.61 28.30 43.75
CA ASN A 59 -5.87 28.78 43.19
C ASN A 59 -5.67 29.81 42.07
N GLU A 60 -4.69 30.71 42.19
CA GLU A 60 -4.34 31.65 41.12
C GLU A 60 -3.84 30.90 39.86
N ASP A 61 -2.99 29.89 40.03
CA ASP A 61 -2.49 29.05 38.94
C ASP A 61 -3.60 28.20 38.28
N LEU A 62 -4.53 27.67 39.08
CA LEU A 62 -5.69 26.93 38.58
C LEU A 62 -6.65 27.83 37.81
N GLN A 63 -6.90 29.04 38.32
CA GLN A 63 -7.76 30.01 37.64
C GLN A 63 -7.15 30.42 36.28
N ALA A 64 -5.84 30.64 36.22
CA ALA A 64 -5.15 30.93 34.97
C ALA A 64 -5.28 29.78 33.95
N LYS A 65 -5.15 28.52 34.39
CA LYS A 65 -5.37 27.34 33.52
C LYS A 65 -6.81 27.21 33.04
N VAL A 66 -7.78 27.56 33.88
CA VAL A 66 -9.20 27.57 33.51
C VAL A 66 -9.47 28.63 32.44
N ASP A 67 -8.87 29.82 32.59
CA ASP A 67 -9.02 30.93 31.64
C ASP A 67 -8.31 30.64 30.30
N GLU A 68 -7.13 30.00 30.34
CA GLU A 68 -6.42 29.49 29.15
C GLU A 68 -7.19 28.38 28.42
N ALA A 69 -7.91 27.53 29.16
CA ALA A 69 -8.73 26.46 28.60
C ALA A 69 -10.13 26.94 28.16
N ALA A 70 -10.59 28.11 28.59
CA ALA A 70 -11.91 28.66 28.26
C ALA A 70 -12.20 28.77 26.75
N PRO A 71 -11.24 29.07 25.87
CA PRO A 71 -11.43 28.99 24.41
C PRO A 71 -11.60 27.55 23.90
N TRP A 72 -10.95 26.57 24.53
CA TRP A 72 -11.02 25.15 24.13
C TRP A 72 -12.39 24.53 24.46
N PHE A 73 -13.04 24.99 25.52
CA PHE A 73 -14.44 24.66 25.84
C PHE A 73 -15.47 25.37 24.94
N LYS A 74 -15.04 26.39 24.17
CA LYS A 74 -15.90 27.17 23.26
C LYS A 74 -15.85 26.70 21.80
N LEU A 75 -14.85 25.92 21.39
CA LEU A 75 -14.89 25.20 20.10
C LEU A 75 -15.92 24.09 20.23
N SER A 76 -17.15 24.38 19.80
CA SER A 76 -18.36 23.72 20.30
C SER A 76 -18.50 22.28 19.81
N ASP A 77 -19.18 21.45 20.60
CA ASP A 77 -19.55 20.08 20.23
C ASP A 77 -20.29 20.01 18.87
N GLU A 78 -20.93 21.10 18.46
CA GLU A 78 -21.62 21.27 17.17
C GLU A 78 -20.65 21.27 15.97
N GLU A 79 -19.49 21.94 16.07
CA GLU A 79 -18.49 21.98 14.99
C GLU A 79 -17.76 20.64 14.82
N LYS A 80 -17.51 19.92 15.93
CA LYS A 80 -17.00 18.54 15.88
C LYS A 80 -17.99 17.61 15.22
N LYS A 81 -19.27 17.72 15.57
CA LYS A 81 -20.35 16.91 15.00
C LYS A 81 -20.58 17.20 13.52
N GLN A 82 -20.45 18.45 13.08
CA GLN A 82 -20.50 18.82 11.66
C GLN A 82 -19.33 18.25 10.88
N LYS A 83 -18.09 18.39 11.37
CA LYS A 83 -16.91 17.80 10.69
C LYS A 83 -16.96 16.28 10.63
N GLU A 84 -17.50 15.62 11.65
CA GLU A 84 -17.63 14.16 11.65
C GLU A 84 -18.72 13.70 10.67
N ALA A 85 -19.82 14.44 10.54
CA ALA A 85 -20.86 14.18 9.54
C ALA A 85 -20.34 14.38 8.11
N GLU A 86 -19.62 15.48 7.86
CA GLU A 86 -19.03 15.80 6.55
C GLU A 86 -17.95 14.78 6.16
N ALA A 87 -17.14 14.32 7.12
CA ALA A 87 -16.17 13.25 6.91
C ALA A 87 -16.83 11.90 6.58
N LYS A 88 -17.94 11.55 7.25
CA LYS A 88 -18.70 10.32 6.95
C LYS A 88 -19.35 10.39 5.57
N GLU A 89 -19.94 11.51 5.20
CA GLU A 89 -20.54 11.70 3.87
C GLU A 89 -19.48 11.67 2.76
N ALA A 90 -18.32 12.30 2.98
CA ALA A 90 -17.20 12.23 2.06
C ALA A 90 -16.64 10.80 1.92
N GLU A 91 -16.56 10.04 3.02
CA GLU A 91 -16.12 8.65 2.99
C GLU A 91 -17.13 7.73 2.28
N GLU A 92 -18.43 7.90 2.51
CA GLU A 92 -19.48 7.16 1.80
C GLU A 92 -19.47 7.48 0.30
N LYS A 93 -19.34 8.76 -0.07
CA LYS A 93 -19.23 9.16 -1.47
C LYS A 93 -17.98 8.59 -2.13
N ARG A 94 -16.84 8.58 -1.43
CA ARG A 94 -15.60 7.97 -1.93
C ARG A 94 -15.77 6.45 -2.13
N LYS A 95 -16.36 5.75 -1.17
CA LYS A 95 -16.66 4.31 -1.27
C LYS A 95 -17.63 4.00 -2.42
N ALA A 96 -18.64 4.84 -2.63
CA ALA A 96 -19.58 4.68 -3.74
C ALA A 96 -18.91 4.91 -5.10
N GLU A 97 -18.04 5.92 -5.22
CA GLU A 97 -17.28 6.19 -6.45
C GLU A 97 -16.25 5.08 -6.75
N GLU A 98 -15.56 4.59 -5.72
CA GLU A 98 -14.61 3.48 -5.83
C GLU A 98 -15.30 2.20 -6.29
N LYS A 99 -16.44 1.85 -5.69
CA LYS A 99 -17.25 0.70 -6.11
C LYS A 99 -17.77 0.85 -7.54
N ALA A 100 -18.21 2.05 -7.94
CA ALA A 100 -18.66 2.30 -9.30
C ALA A 100 -17.52 2.20 -10.33
N LYS A 101 -16.29 2.60 -9.97
CA LYS A 101 -15.10 2.41 -10.80
C LYS A 101 -14.72 0.94 -10.93
N GLU A 102 -14.72 0.19 -9.83
CA GLU A 102 -14.45 -1.26 -9.84
C GLU A 102 -15.48 -2.02 -10.69
N GLU A 103 -16.77 -1.72 -10.56
CA GLU A 103 -17.83 -2.34 -11.38
C GLU A 103 -17.67 -2.00 -12.87
N ALA A 104 -17.30 -0.75 -13.20
CA ALA A 104 -17.06 -0.35 -14.58
C ALA A 104 -15.82 -1.02 -15.19
N GLU A 105 -14.74 -1.16 -14.42
CA GLU A 105 -13.52 -1.84 -14.84
C GLU A 105 -13.75 -3.35 -15.01
N ALA A 106 -14.44 -3.98 -14.06
CA ALA A 106 -14.84 -5.39 -14.16
C ALA A 106 -15.74 -5.64 -15.38
N LYS A 107 -16.68 -4.73 -15.68
CA LYS A 107 -17.54 -4.85 -16.86
C LYS A 107 -16.74 -4.70 -18.17
N LYS A 108 -15.80 -3.74 -18.24
CA LYS A 108 -14.93 -3.59 -19.41
C LYS A 108 -14.07 -4.83 -19.64
N LYS A 109 -13.46 -5.36 -18.58
CA LYS A 109 -12.64 -6.56 -18.67
C LYS A 109 -13.45 -7.78 -19.12
N ALA A 110 -14.67 -7.94 -18.59
CA ALA A 110 -15.57 -9.01 -19.01
C ALA A 110 -16.03 -8.85 -20.47
N GLU A 111 -16.24 -7.62 -20.96
CA GLU A 111 -16.60 -7.34 -22.35
C GLU A 111 -15.43 -7.60 -23.31
N GLU A 112 -14.20 -7.24 -22.92
CA GLU A 112 -12.98 -7.55 -23.66
C GLU A 112 -12.73 -9.06 -23.73
N GLU A 113 -12.79 -9.78 -22.61
CA GLU A 113 -12.65 -11.25 -22.57
C GLU A 113 -13.74 -11.94 -23.40
N ALA A 114 -14.99 -11.46 -23.35
CA ALA A 114 -16.07 -12.00 -24.17
C ALA A 114 -15.85 -11.74 -25.67
N LYS A 115 -15.33 -10.58 -26.04
CA LYS A 115 -15.00 -10.24 -27.43
C LYS A 115 -13.83 -11.08 -27.95
N GLU A 116 -12.76 -11.20 -27.19
CA GLU A 116 -11.60 -12.02 -27.54
C GLU A 116 -12.00 -13.49 -27.72
N LYS A 117 -12.83 -14.02 -26.81
CA LYS A 117 -13.36 -15.38 -26.93
C LYS A 117 -14.24 -15.54 -28.16
N ALA A 118 -15.12 -14.59 -28.44
CA ALA A 118 -15.98 -14.63 -29.64
C ALA A 118 -15.15 -14.55 -30.94
N GLU A 119 -14.07 -13.77 -30.95
CA GLU A 119 -13.14 -13.68 -32.08
C GLU A 119 -12.34 -14.96 -32.26
N ALA A 120 -11.83 -15.56 -31.18
CA ALA A 120 -11.15 -16.86 -31.21
C ALA A 120 -12.09 -17.97 -31.71
N GLU A 121 -13.33 -18.05 -31.22
CA GLU A 121 -14.32 -19.00 -31.70
C GLU A 121 -14.70 -18.77 -33.19
N ALA A 122 -14.73 -17.51 -33.64
CA ALA A 122 -14.97 -17.19 -35.04
C ALA A 122 -13.80 -17.62 -35.95
N LYS A 123 -12.55 -17.37 -35.52
CA LYS A 123 -11.34 -17.84 -36.21
C LYS A 123 -11.28 -19.37 -36.27
N GLU A 124 -11.63 -20.05 -35.18
CA GLU A 124 -11.67 -21.52 -35.15
C GLU A 124 -12.69 -22.07 -36.16
N LYS A 125 -13.87 -21.44 -36.27
CA LYS A 125 -14.92 -21.83 -37.23
C LYS A 125 -14.58 -21.53 -38.69
N GLN A 126 -13.76 -20.51 -38.97
CA GLN A 126 -13.27 -20.23 -40.32
C GLN A 126 -12.31 -21.30 -40.84
N GLY A 127 -11.64 -22.03 -39.95
CA GLY A 127 -10.67 -23.04 -40.34
C GLY A 127 -9.49 -22.42 -41.08
N TYR A 128 -9.17 -22.91 -42.26
CA TYR A 128 -8.02 -22.46 -43.07
C TYR A 128 -8.41 -21.50 -44.21
N ASP A 129 -9.71 -21.23 -44.41
CA ASP A 129 -10.21 -20.34 -45.46
C ASP A 129 -10.21 -18.87 -44.99
N THR A 130 -9.08 -18.41 -44.46
CA THR A 130 -8.92 -17.06 -43.88
C THR A 130 -8.73 -15.97 -44.93
N GLY A 131 -8.36 -16.34 -46.16
CA GLY A 131 -8.07 -15.39 -47.25
C GLY A 131 -6.72 -14.67 -47.10
N ILE A 132 -5.89 -15.07 -46.13
CA ILE A 132 -4.54 -14.54 -45.93
C ILE A 132 -3.67 -14.93 -47.14
N THR A 133 -2.98 -13.94 -47.70
CA THR A 133 -2.13 -14.10 -48.90
C THR A 133 -0.66 -14.24 -48.54
N TYR A 134 0.14 -14.75 -49.49
CA TYR A 134 1.59 -14.82 -49.36
C TYR A 134 2.21 -13.46 -49.05
N ASP A 135 1.79 -12.40 -49.75
CA ASP A 135 2.30 -11.04 -49.57
C ASP A 135 2.11 -10.53 -48.13
N GLN A 136 0.97 -10.86 -47.50
CA GLN A 136 0.71 -10.48 -46.11
C GLN A 136 1.69 -11.17 -45.15
N LEU A 137 1.96 -12.46 -45.37
CA LEU A 137 2.94 -13.21 -44.58
C LEU A 137 4.38 -12.71 -44.81
N ALA A 138 4.71 -12.32 -46.04
CA ALA A 138 6.05 -11.85 -46.38
C ALA A 138 6.33 -10.40 -45.92
N ARG A 139 5.33 -9.52 -45.99
CA ARG A 139 5.51 -8.08 -45.71
C ARG A 139 5.19 -7.68 -44.27
N THR A 140 4.25 -8.38 -43.64
CA THR A 140 3.74 -8.08 -42.30
C THR A 140 3.63 -9.37 -41.47
N PRO A 141 4.69 -10.18 -41.35
CA PRO A 141 4.61 -11.51 -40.75
C PRO A 141 4.06 -11.53 -39.32
N ASP A 142 4.45 -10.56 -38.50
CA ASP A 142 4.12 -10.48 -37.07
C ASP A 142 2.60 -10.41 -36.82
N ASP A 143 1.85 -9.80 -37.73
CA ASP A 143 0.39 -9.67 -37.63
C ASP A 143 -0.36 -10.99 -37.88
N TYR A 144 0.31 -11.98 -38.47
CA TYR A 144 -0.28 -13.25 -38.89
C TYR A 144 0.41 -14.47 -38.27
N VAL A 145 1.31 -14.30 -37.31
CA VAL A 145 1.89 -15.44 -36.57
C VAL A 145 0.78 -16.16 -35.81
N GLY A 146 0.69 -17.48 -35.96
CA GLY A 146 -0.35 -18.28 -35.31
C GLY A 146 -1.70 -18.30 -36.03
N GLU A 147 -1.86 -17.53 -37.11
CA GLU A 147 -3.07 -17.58 -37.92
C GLU A 147 -3.08 -18.80 -38.85
N LYS A 148 -4.26 -19.38 -39.05
CA LYS A 148 -4.47 -20.48 -39.98
C LYS A 148 -4.45 -19.96 -41.42
N VAL A 149 -3.72 -20.64 -42.28
CA VAL A 149 -3.55 -20.25 -43.70
C VAL A 149 -3.62 -21.47 -44.61
N LYS A 150 -3.96 -21.21 -45.87
CA LYS A 150 -4.07 -22.22 -46.93
C LYS A 150 -3.39 -21.71 -48.19
N PHE A 151 -2.52 -22.54 -48.76
CA PHE A 151 -1.87 -22.23 -50.04
C PHE A 151 -1.88 -23.45 -50.96
N SER A 152 -2.07 -23.19 -52.25
CA SER A 152 -1.88 -24.19 -53.31
C SER A 152 -0.67 -23.78 -54.15
N GLY A 153 0.05 -24.74 -54.72
CA GLY A 153 1.29 -24.49 -55.45
C GLY A 153 2.17 -25.72 -55.56
N LYS A 154 3.47 -25.49 -55.81
CA LYS A 154 4.42 -26.54 -56.17
C LYS A 154 5.53 -26.73 -55.15
N VAL A 155 5.88 -27.98 -54.89
CA VAL A 155 7.07 -28.32 -54.08
C VAL A 155 8.33 -28.11 -54.91
N VAL A 156 9.20 -27.20 -54.45
CA VAL A 156 10.47 -26.85 -55.12
C VAL A 156 11.62 -27.69 -54.59
N GLN A 157 11.61 -28.00 -53.30
CA GLN A 157 12.68 -28.75 -52.65
C GLN A 157 12.13 -29.48 -51.44
N VAL A 158 12.55 -30.72 -51.22
CA VAL A 158 12.22 -31.52 -50.04
C VAL A 158 13.46 -31.80 -49.20
N MET A 159 13.37 -31.57 -47.90
CA MET A 159 14.40 -31.86 -46.90
C MET A 159 13.80 -32.78 -45.82
N GLU A 160 14.09 -34.07 -45.92
CA GLU A 160 13.62 -35.08 -44.97
C GLU A 160 14.58 -35.18 -43.78
N GLY A 161 14.04 -35.04 -42.57
CA GLY A 161 14.72 -35.29 -41.30
C GLY A 161 14.16 -36.52 -40.59
N ASP A 162 14.54 -36.71 -39.33
CA ASP A 162 13.99 -37.75 -38.46
C ASP A 162 12.62 -37.30 -37.93
N GLY A 163 11.54 -37.82 -38.52
CA GLY A 163 10.15 -37.54 -38.14
C GLY A 163 9.54 -36.26 -38.71
N ILE A 164 10.36 -35.24 -39.00
CA ILE A 164 9.91 -33.95 -39.58
C ILE A 164 10.46 -33.78 -41.00
N THR A 165 9.60 -33.35 -41.91
CA THR A 165 9.95 -32.99 -43.28
C THR A 165 9.75 -31.50 -43.50
N GLN A 166 10.73 -30.86 -44.13
CA GLN A 166 10.68 -29.46 -44.53
C GLN A 166 10.60 -29.37 -46.05
N ILE A 167 9.76 -28.48 -46.57
CA ILE A 167 9.62 -28.22 -47.99
C ILE A 167 9.79 -26.73 -48.31
N ARG A 168 10.45 -26.44 -49.43
CA ARG A 168 10.33 -25.13 -50.10
C ARG A 168 9.15 -25.23 -51.05
N PHE A 169 8.16 -24.37 -50.85
CA PHE A 169 6.89 -24.42 -51.57
C PHE A 169 6.69 -23.11 -52.34
N ALA A 170 6.51 -23.20 -53.65
CA ALA A 170 6.20 -22.07 -54.53
C ALA A 170 4.69 -21.83 -54.53
N VAL A 171 4.24 -20.78 -53.85
CA VAL A 171 2.82 -20.46 -53.73
C VAL A 171 2.27 -20.04 -55.09
N GLY A 172 1.16 -20.63 -55.52
CA GLY A 172 0.55 -20.35 -56.83
C GLY A 172 1.46 -20.70 -58.02
N ASP A 173 2.38 -21.64 -57.84
CA ASP A 173 3.39 -22.06 -58.82
C ASP A 173 4.36 -20.92 -59.22
N ASP A 174 4.49 -19.89 -58.39
CA ASP A 174 5.41 -18.78 -58.60
C ASP A 174 6.68 -18.97 -57.76
N TYR A 175 7.81 -19.21 -58.45
CA TYR A 175 9.13 -19.44 -57.86
C TYR A 175 9.70 -18.19 -57.15
N ASP A 176 9.13 -17.00 -57.35
CA ASP A 176 9.48 -15.81 -56.59
C ASP A 176 8.76 -15.76 -55.22
N THR A 177 7.74 -16.62 -55.01
CA THR A 177 6.93 -16.67 -53.79
C THR A 177 7.17 -17.96 -53.00
N ILE A 178 8.40 -18.11 -52.50
CA ILE A 178 8.81 -19.28 -51.73
C ILE A 178 8.34 -19.15 -50.28
N LEU A 179 7.68 -20.20 -49.80
CA LEU A 179 7.29 -20.42 -48.41
C LEU A 179 7.99 -21.67 -47.87
N LEU A 180 8.47 -21.61 -46.63
CA LEU A 180 8.96 -22.79 -45.93
C LEU A 180 7.78 -23.49 -45.23
N GLY A 181 7.50 -24.72 -45.64
CA GLY A 181 6.56 -25.60 -44.96
C GLY A 181 7.29 -26.62 -44.10
N GLU A 182 6.80 -26.88 -42.90
CA GLU A 182 7.28 -27.97 -42.04
C GLU A 182 6.10 -28.84 -41.61
N PHE A 183 6.22 -30.16 -41.75
CA PHE A 183 5.20 -31.13 -41.30
C PHE A 183 5.83 -32.38 -40.71
N ASP A 184 5.08 -33.04 -39.83
CA ASP A 184 5.38 -34.39 -39.38
C ASP A 184 5.08 -35.40 -40.48
N ALA A 185 5.91 -36.44 -40.63
CA ALA A 185 5.72 -37.47 -41.65
C ALA A 185 4.35 -38.18 -41.58
N SER A 186 3.66 -38.15 -40.44
CA SER A 186 2.30 -38.68 -40.25
C SER A 186 1.20 -37.84 -40.88
N VAL A 187 1.47 -36.60 -41.32
CA VAL A 187 0.50 -35.71 -41.97
C VAL A 187 0.15 -36.17 -43.38
N VAL A 188 1.01 -36.98 -44.01
CA VAL A 188 0.86 -37.42 -45.40
C VAL A 188 0.68 -38.94 -45.48
N ASP A 189 -0.24 -39.39 -46.34
CA ASP A 189 -0.43 -40.82 -46.63
C ASP A 189 0.69 -41.38 -47.52
N SER A 190 1.32 -40.52 -48.32
CA SER A 190 2.39 -40.87 -49.24
C SER A 190 3.48 -39.81 -49.28
N ARG A 191 4.69 -40.21 -49.67
CA ARG A 191 5.87 -39.33 -49.69
C ARG A 191 5.65 -38.14 -50.64
N VAL A 192 5.93 -36.93 -50.15
CA VAL A 192 5.97 -35.70 -50.95
C VAL A 192 7.28 -35.63 -51.72
N LEU A 193 7.22 -35.36 -53.03
CA LEU A 193 8.36 -35.24 -53.92
C LEU A 193 8.51 -33.82 -54.45
N GLU A 194 9.68 -33.53 -55.02
CA GLU A 194 9.89 -32.31 -55.80
C GLU A 194 8.98 -32.32 -57.04
N ASP A 195 8.53 -31.14 -57.44
CA ASP A 195 7.56 -30.87 -58.51
C ASP A 195 6.10 -31.29 -58.23
N ASP A 196 5.78 -31.84 -57.06
CA ASP A 196 4.40 -32.14 -56.67
C ASP A 196 3.56 -30.86 -56.53
N GLU A 197 2.34 -30.88 -57.08
CA GLU A 197 1.33 -29.82 -56.94
C GLU A 197 0.39 -30.17 -55.80
N LEU A 198 0.44 -29.39 -54.72
CA LEU A 198 -0.24 -29.67 -53.46
C LEU A 198 -1.08 -28.50 -52.99
N THR A 199 -2.03 -28.77 -52.11
CA THR A 199 -2.64 -27.74 -51.25
C THR A 199 -2.27 -28.01 -49.80
N ILE A 200 -1.59 -27.05 -49.19
CA ILE A 200 -1.09 -27.12 -47.81
C ILE A 200 -1.93 -26.23 -46.90
N TYR A 201 -2.28 -26.77 -45.74
CA TYR A 201 -3.07 -26.13 -44.71
C TYR A 201 -2.27 -26.15 -43.42
N GLY A 202 -2.13 -24.99 -42.78
CA GLY A 202 -1.29 -24.90 -41.61
C GLY A 202 -1.42 -23.60 -40.87
N THR A 203 -0.50 -23.41 -39.93
CA THR A 203 -0.40 -22.23 -39.08
C THR A 203 0.85 -21.45 -39.45
N SER A 204 0.70 -20.14 -39.72
CA SER A 204 1.81 -19.26 -40.07
C SER A 204 2.82 -19.14 -38.91
N GLY A 205 4.11 -19.33 -39.23
CA GLY A 205 5.23 -19.29 -38.30
C GLY A 205 6.04 -17.99 -38.36
N GLY A 206 5.57 -16.98 -39.11
CA GLY A 206 6.30 -15.73 -39.35
C GLY A 206 7.28 -15.86 -40.52
N VAL A 207 8.49 -15.32 -40.37
CA VAL A 207 9.56 -15.39 -41.38
C VAL A 207 10.81 -16.04 -40.83
N ILE A 208 11.55 -16.72 -41.69
CA ILE A 208 12.86 -17.29 -41.41
C ILE A 208 13.91 -16.69 -42.35
N THR A 209 15.07 -16.34 -41.81
CA THR A 209 16.22 -15.86 -42.57
C THR A 209 17.34 -16.90 -42.57
N TYR A 210 17.91 -17.21 -43.74
CA TYR A 210 19.05 -18.11 -43.88
C TYR A 210 20.05 -17.59 -44.92
N GLU A 211 21.30 -18.05 -44.82
CA GLU A 211 22.36 -17.71 -45.77
C GLU A 211 22.28 -18.61 -47.02
N SER A 212 22.22 -17.99 -48.19
CA SER A 212 22.26 -18.65 -49.49
C SER A 212 23.66 -19.19 -49.78
N THR A 213 23.74 -20.22 -50.62
CA THR A 213 25.01 -20.77 -51.14
C THR A 213 25.84 -19.74 -51.92
N MET A 214 25.22 -18.65 -52.38
CA MET A 214 25.88 -17.50 -53.02
C MET A 214 26.31 -16.40 -52.03
N GLY A 215 26.15 -16.59 -50.72
CA GLY A 215 26.60 -15.66 -49.67
C GLY A 215 25.66 -14.50 -49.36
N GLY A 216 24.39 -14.58 -49.76
CA GLY A 216 23.35 -13.58 -49.44
C GLY A 216 22.30 -14.12 -48.48
N ASN A 217 21.77 -13.29 -47.58
CA ASN A 217 20.66 -13.68 -46.71
C ASN A 217 19.32 -13.67 -47.46
N ILE A 218 18.57 -14.75 -47.35
CA ILE A 218 17.22 -14.92 -47.90
C ILE A 218 16.25 -14.96 -46.73
N THR A 219 15.19 -14.15 -46.78
CA THR A 219 14.11 -14.16 -45.78
C THR A 219 12.82 -14.56 -46.47
N ILE A 220 12.17 -15.61 -45.97
CA ILE A 220 10.92 -16.14 -46.53
C ILE A 220 9.92 -16.46 -45.41
N PRO A 221 8.61 -16.42 -45.70
CA PRO A 221 7.59 -16.89 -44.77
C PRO A 221 7.77 -18.36 -44.39
N SER A 222 7.33 -18.71 -43.19
CA SER A 222 7.28 -20.09 -42.71
C SER A 222 5.87 -20.48 -42.27
N MET A 223 5.56 -21.78 -42.32
CA MET A 223 4.29 -22.35 -41.87
C MET A 223 4.51 -23.76 -41.31
N ALA A 224 3.87 -24.04 -40.18
CA ALA A 224 3.68 -25.39 -39.67
C ALA A 224 2.44 -26.00 -40.35
N ILE A 225 2.64 -27.05 -41.14
CA ILE A 225 1.60 -27.69 -41.94
C ILE A 225 0.90 -28.76 -41.09
N ASP A 226 -0.41 -28.63 -40.97
CA ASP A 226 -1.28 -29.56 -40.24
C ASP A 226 -1.91 -30.61 -41.16
N LYS A 227 -2.12 -30.25 -42.44
CA LYS A 227 -2.77 -31.09 -43.45
C LYS A 227 -2.23 -30.77 -44.84
N ILE A 228 -2.07 -31.82 -45.66
CA ILE A 228 -1.70 -31.71 -47.08
C ILE A 228 -2.75 -32.45 -47.90
N ASP A 229 -3.26 -31.80 -48.95
CA ASP A 229 -4.05 -32.44 -50.01
C ASP A 229 -3.14 -32.62 -51.24
N GLN A 230 -2.88 -33.89 -51.59
CA GLN A 230 -2.09 -34.36 -52.75
C GLN A 230 -2.96 -34.61 -53.99
#